data_AF-A0A960G7C2-F1
#
_entry.id   AF-A0A960G7C2-F1
#
_cell.length_a   1.000
_cell.length_b   1.000
_cell.length_c   1.000
_cell.angle_alpha   90.00
_cell.angle_beta   90.00
_cell.angle_gamma   90.00
#
_symmetry.space_group_name_H-M   'P 1'
#
loop_
_entity.id
_entity.type
_entity.pdbx_description
1 polymer ?
#
loop_
_entity_poly.entity_id
_entity_poly.type
_entity_poly.pdbx_seq_one_letter_code
_entity_poly.pdbx_strand_id
1 'polypeptide(L)'
;MPRLSSFLALVFLLSAPRWIAARFLDATAIIPIRLPLSALQFVSVLLAATIATRSGRGSVPALLAHGLDLARVDKPVWRVGIFVLMPLAVAASYAVSTLFGDPHPTDTTPLVSVPALLLIYGVSGYCEQLGWTAVMTDALLEQGSATVQVGLITGTTWASWHIIPFIQTHNPPSWIAWQCTSRSSTACCSPRSTS
;
A
#
# COMPACT_ATOMS: atom_id res chain seq x y z
N MET A 1 -7.05 -16.61 -16.10
CA MET A 1 -5.56 -16.59 -16.07
C MET A 1 -4.92 -15.39 -16.78
N PRO A 2 -5.18 -15.05 -18.06
CA PRO A 2 -4.44 -13.99 -18.75
C PRO A 2 -4.62 -12.60 -18.12
N ARG A 3 -5.78 -12.29 -17.54
CA ARG A 3 -6.03 -10.97 -16.92
C ARG A 3 -5.17 -10.70 -15.69
N LEU A 4 -4.98 -11.69 -14.81
CA LEU A 4 -4.18 -11.55 -13.60
C LEU A 4 -2.67 -11.46 -13.92
N SER A 5 -2.18 -12.36 -14.78
CA SER A 5 -0.77 -12.33 -15.19
C SER A 5 -0.43 -11.08 -16.00
N SER A 6 -1.33 -10.63 -16.89
CA SER A 6 -1.19 -9.36 -17.59
C SER A 6 -1.23 -8.17 -16.64
N PHE A 7 -2.12 -8.17 -15.63
CA PHE A 7 -2.16 -7.12 -14.62
C PHE A 7 -0.83 -7.03 -13.87
N LEU A 8 -0.35 -8.15 -13.30
CA LEU A 8 0.91 -8.19 -12.59
C LEU A 8 2.08 -7.73 -13.49
N ALA A 9 2.18 -8.27 -14.71
CA ALA A 9 3.20 -7.86 -15.66
C ALA A 9 3.14 -6.35 -15.95
N LEU A 10 1.95 -5.79 -16.17
CA LEU A 10 1.76 -4.35 -16.40
C LEU A 10 2.14 -3.52 -15.18
N VAL A 11 1.83 -3.97 -13.95
CA VAL A 11 2.24 -3.27 -12.73
C VAL A 11 3.76 -3.17 -12.67
N PHE A 12 4.48 -4.28 -12.86
CA PHE A 12 5.95 -4.28 -12.84
C PHE A 12 6.55 -3.48 -14.01
N LEU A 13 6.01 -3.64 -15.23
CA LEU A 13 6.48 -2.93 -16.42
C LEU A 13 6.25 -1.42 -16.33
N LEU A 14 5.10 -0.97 -15.83
CA LEU A 14 4.83 0.45 -15.63
C LEU A 14 5.62 1.02 -14.44
N SER A 15 5.91 0.20 -13.42
CA SER A 15 6.70 0.65 -12.27
C SER A 15 8.19 0.78 -12.59
N ALA A 16 8.73 -0.05 -13.49
CA ALA A 16 10.16 -0.09 -13.82
C ALA A 16 10.73 1.26 -14.33
N PRO A 17 10.12 1.98 -15.29
CA PRO A 17 10.58 3.31 -15.69
C PRO A 17 10.61 4.30 -14.53
N ARG A 18 9.64 4.21 -13.61
CA ARG A 18 9.57 5.09 -12.44
C ARG A 18 10.64 4.75 -11.41
N TRP A 19 10.96 3.47 -11.21
CA TRP A 19 12.11 3.05 -10.41
C TRP A 19 13.42 3.59 -10.99
N ILE A 20 13.60 3.49 -12.30
CA ILE A 20 14.81 3.98 -12.98
C ILE A 20 14.88 5.50 -12.88
N ALA A 21 13.80 6.22 -13.17
CA ALA A 21 13.73 7.67 -13.07
C ALA A 21 14.00 8.18 -11.65
N ALA A 22 13.46 7.52 -10.63
CA ALA A 22 13.69 7.86 -9.21
C ALA A 22 15.16 7.70 -8.78
N ARG A 23 15.99 6.96 -9.53
CA ARG A 23 17.44 6.88 -9.30
C ARG A 23 18.19 8.13 -9.77
N PHE A 24 17.64 8.84 -10.75
CA PHE A 24 18.30 9.98 -11.40
C PHE A 24 17.67 11.33 -11.07
N LEU A 25 16.42 11.34 -10.61
CA LEU A 25 15.64 12.53 -10.33
C LEU A 25 15.25 12.56 -8.85
N ASP A 26 16.00 13.34 -8.07
CA ASP A 26 15.60 13.76 -6.73
C ASP A 26 14.51 14.84 -6.84
N ALA A 27 13.24 14.41 -6.86
CA ALA A 27 12.08 15.31 -6.91
C ALA A 27 11.92 16.18 -5.64
N THR A 28 12.80 16.01 -4.64
CA THR A 28 12.89 16.87 -3.45
C THR A 28 13.21 18.33 -3.79
N ALA A 29 13.71 18.61 -5.00
CA ALA A 29 13.94 19.98 -5.46
C ALA A 29 12.66 20.70 -5.97
N ILE A 30 11.59 19.96 -6.28
CA ILE A 30 10.38 20.49 -6.94
C ILE A 30 9.15 20.35 -6.02
N ILE A 31 9.09 19.32 -5.18
CA ILE A 31 7.98 19.07 -4.26
C ILE A 31 8.47 19.33 -2.82
N PRO A 32 7.86 20.26 -2.06
CA PRO A 32 8.27 20.59 -0.68
C PRO A 32 7.95 19.50 0.36
N ILE A 33 7.60 18.30 -0.11
CA ILE A 33 7.52 17.08 0.69
C ILE A 33 8.60 16.16 0.12
N ARG A 34 9.42 15.55 0.97
CA ARG A 34 10.46 14.58 0.57
C ARG A 34 9.84 13.29 0.00
N LEU A 35 9.07 13.39 -1.07
CA LEU A 35 8.42 12.29 -1.75
C LEU A 35 9.27 11.94 -2.99
N PRO A 36 9.92 10.77 -3.00
CA PRO A 36 10.57 10.29 -4.22
C PRO A 36 9.53 10.08 -5.32
N LEU A 37 9.92 10.18 -6.60
CA LEU A 37 9.04 9.90 -7.74
C LEU A 37 8.43 8.49 -7.70
N SER A 38 9.05 7.56 -6.96
CA SER A 38 8.49 6.24 -6.66
C SER A 38 7.16 6.32 -5.91
N ALA A 39 6.85 7.41 -5.21
CA ALA A 39 5.54 7.58 -4.58
C ALA A 39 4.38 7.70 -5.60
N LEU A 40 4.63 8.05 -6.86
CA LEU A 40 3.62 8.06 -7.93
C LEU A 40 3.26 6.66 -8.46
N GLN A 41 3.79 5.62 -7.83
CA GLN A 41 3.58 4.23 -8.23
C GLN A 41 2.14 3.76 -8.11
N PHE A 42 1.32 4.36 -7.25
CA PHE A 42 -0.12 4.11 -7.20
C PHE A 42 -0.80 4.35 -8.56
N VAL A 43 -0.27 5.29 -9.38
CA VAL A 43 -0.75 5.53 -10.75
C VAL A 43 -0.46 4.34 -11.65
N SER A 44 0.68 3.66 -11.47
CA SER A 44 1.03 2.44 -12.22
C SER A 44 0.03 1.33 -11.95
N VAL A 45 -0.34 1.14 -10.68
CA VAL A 45 -1.31 0.12 -10.25
C VAL A 45 -2.69 0.41 -10.83
N LEU A 46 -3.14 1.66 -10.76
CA LEU A 46 -4.41 2.08 -11.36
C LEU A 46 -4.42 1.89 -12.89
N LEU A 47 -3.35 2.31 -13.58
CA LEU A 47 -3.24 2.14 -15.03
C LEU A 47 -3.23 0.66 -15.43
N ALA A 48 -2.48 -0.17 -14.72
CA ALA A 48 -2.50 -1.61 -14.95
C ALA A 48 -3.90 -2.21 -14.74
N ALA A 49 -4.60 -1.79 -13.68
CA ALA A 49 -5.96 -2.25 -13.37
C ALA A 49 -6.96 -1.84 -14.47
N THR A 50 -6.90 -0.60 -14.93
CA THR A 50 -7.78 -0.09 -15.99
C THR A 50 -7.52 -0.76 -17.33
N ILE A 51 -6.24 -0.94 -17.72
CA ILE A 51 -5.87 -1.64 -18.96
C ILE A 51 -6.36 -3.10 -18.90
N ALA A 52 -6.04 -3.83 -17.83
CA ALA A 52 -6.46 -5.22 -17.66
C ALA A 52 -8.00 -5.37 -17.71
N THR A 53 -8.71 -4.43 -17.09
CA THR A 53 -10.19 -4.39 -17.10
C THR A 53 -10.73 -4.14 -18.51
N ARG A 54 -10.20 -3.15 -19.24
CA ARG A 54 -10.65 -2.85 -20.61
C ARG A 54 -10.31 -3.96 -21.61
N SER A 55 -9.12 -4.55 -21.53
CA SER A 55 -8.73 -5.72 -22.33
C SER A 55 -9.63 -6.92 -22.05
N GLY A 56 -10.14 -7.03 -20.82
CA GLY A 56 -11.16 -7.98 -20.42
C GLY A 56 -12.60 -7.62 -20.80
N ARG A 57 -12.83 -6.53 -21.56
CA ARG A 57 -14.17 -5.98 -21.86
C ARG A 57 -14.98 -5.59 -20.62
N GLY A 58 -14.32 -5.39 -19.48
CA GLY A 58 -14.94 -4.86 -18.26
C GLY A 58 -15.15 -3.35 -18.34
N SER A 59 -16.04 -2.84 -17.48
CA SER A 59 -16.35 -1.41 -17.37
C SER A 59 -15.41 -0.73 -16.38
N VAL A 60 -14.67 0.29 -16.83
CA VAL A 60 -13.81 1.11 -15.95
C VAL A 60 -14.63 1.87 -14.91
N PRO A 61 -15.79 2.49 -15.24
CA PRO A 61 -16.66 3.06 -14.23
C PRO A 61 -17.10 2.04 -13.16
N ALA A 62 -17.36 0.79 -13.55
CA ALA A 62 -17.72 -0.25 -12.59
C ALA A 62 -16.55 -0.62 -11.67
N LEU A 63 -15.32 -0.68 -12.19
CA LEU A 63 -14.10 -0.86 -11.39
C LEU A 63 -13.94 0.26 -10.37
N LEU A 64 -14.14 1.53 -10.78
CA LEU A 64 -14.07 2.66 -9.85
C LEU A 64 -15.18 2.57 -8.80
N ALA A 65 -16.42 2.30 -9.21
CA ALA A 65 -17.53 2.16 -8.26
C ALA A 65 -17.30 1.03 -7.25
N HIS A 66 -16.63 -0.06 -7.66
CA HIS A 66 -16.32 -1.20 -6.79
C HIS A 66 -15.48 -0.83 -5.57
N GLY A 67 -14.55 0.13 -5.70
CA GLY A 67 -13.75 0.60 -4.57
C GLY A 67 -14.53 1.42 -3.54
N LEU A 68 -15.74 1.89 -3.90
CA LEU A 68 -16.61 2.71 -3.05
C LEU A 68 -17.86 1.97 -2.57
N ASP A 69 -17.99 0.69 -2.93
CA ASP A 69 -19.15 -0.13 -2.60
C ASP A 69 -19.08 -0.64 -1.15
N LEU A 70 -19.39 0.24 -0.19
CA LEU A 70 -19.53 -0.12 1.23
C LEU A 70 -20.77 -0.99 1.49
N ALA A 71 -21.71 -1.09 0.55
CA ALA A 71 -22.92 -1.88 0.71
C ALA A 71 -22.59 -3.38 0.77
N ARG A 72 -21.53 -3.83 0.08
CA ARG A 72 -20.98 -5.19 0.15
C ARG A 72 -20.55 -5.63 1.55
N VAL A 73 -20.28 -4.69 2.45
CA VAL A 73 -19.92 -5.01 3.83
C VAL A 73 -21.20 -5.14 4.64
N ASP A 74 -21.76 -6.35 4.69
CA ASP A 74 -23.08 -6.60 5.29
C ASP A 74 -23.13 -6.34 6.80
N LYS A 75 -22.02 -6.56 7.51
CA LYS A 75 -22.01 -6.45 8.98
C LYS A 75 -21.49 -5.08 9.44
N PRO A 76 -22.23 -4.37 10.32
CA PRO A 76 -21.83 -3.05 10.80
C PRO A 76 -20.51 -3.09 11.60
N VAL A 77 -20.24 -4.21 12.29
CA VAL A 77 -18.96 -4.40 13.02
C VAL A 77 -17.75 -4.28 12.10
N TRP A 78 -17.83 -4.74 10.86
CA TRP A 78 -16.73 -4.64 9.90
C TRP A 78 -16.58 -3.23 9.35
N ARG A 79 -17.69 -2.51 9.16
CA ARG A 79 -17.67 -1.09 8.76
C ARG A 79 -16.97 -0.24 9.81
N VAL A 80 -17.34 -0.42 11.08
CA VAL A 80 -16.69 0.28 12.20
C VAL A 80 -15.24 -0.17 12.34
N GLY A 81 -14.98 -1.47 12.22
CA GLY A 81 -13.63 -2.04 12.31
C GLY A 81 -12.64 -1.41 11.33
N ILE A 82 -13.04 -1.16 10.08
CA ILE A 82 -12.17 -0.53 9.06
C ILE A 82 -11.69 0.86 9.51
N PHE A 83 -12.56 1.66 10.12
CA PHE A 83 -12.20 3.01 10.56
C PHE A 83 -11.43 3.02 11.88
N VAL A 84 -11.70 2.06 12.78
CA VAL A 84 -11.20 2.10 14.15
C VAL A 84 -9.91 1.29 14.33
N LEU A 85 -9.71 0.23 13.55
CA LEU A 85 -8.58 -0.68 13.75
C LEU A 85 -7.22 0.00 13.56
N MET A 86 -7.05 0.83 12.53
CA MET A 86 -5.79 1.54 12.30
C MET A 86 -5.50 2.60 13.37
N PRO A 87 -6.45 3.50 13.74
CA PRO A 87 -6.25 4.40 14.88
C PRO A 87 -5.91 3.68 16.18
N LEU A 88 -6.59 2.57 16.49
CA LEU A 88 -6.28 1.77 17.67
C LEU A 88 -4.88 1.15 17.61
N ALA A 89 -4.47 0.64 16.44
CA ALA A 89 -3.13 0.08 16.27
C ALA A 89 -2.04 1.15 16.46
N VAL A 90 -2.25 2.35 15.94
CA VAL A 90 -1.33 3.49 16.13
C VAL A 90 -1.31 3.93 17.60
N ALA A 91 -2.47 4.04 18.25
CA ALA A 91 -2.57 4.39 19.67
C ALA A 91 -1.89 3.35 20.57
N ALA A 92 -2.07 2.06 20.26
CA ALA A 92 -1.39 0.97 20.96
C ALA A 92 0.13 1.02 20.75
N SER A 93 0.59 1.28 19.52
CA SER A 93 2.01 1.46 19.23
C SER A 93 2.61 2.64 20.02
N TYR A 94 1.88 3.76 20.10
CA TYR A 94 2.29 4.92 20.88
C TYR A 94 2.34 4.62 22.39
N ALA A 95 1.33 3.91 22.91
CA ALA A 95 1.30 3.47 24.31
C ALA A 95 2.48 2.54 24.64
N VAL A 96 2.83 1.62 23.75
CA VAL A 96 4.00 0.76 23.94
C VAL A 96 5.29 1.59 23.94
N SER A 97 5.50 2.47 22.95
CA SER A 97 6.71 3.31 22.90
C SER A 97 6.85 4.25 24.11
N THR A 98 5.75 4.84 24.59
CA THR A 98 5.76 5.66 25.81
C THR A 98 6.14 4.85 27.05
N LEU A 99 5.62 3.62 27.19
CA LEU A 99 5.94 2.72 28.31
C LEU A 99 7.42 2.31 28.32
N PHE A 100 8.05 2.16 27.15
CA PHE A 100 9.47 1.81 27.03
C PHE A 100 10.41 3.04 27.01
N GLY A 101 9.87 4.25 27.14
CA GLY A 101 10.65 5.49 27.23
C GLY A 101 11.31 5.90 25.92
N ASP A 102 10.75 5.49 24.77
CA ASP A 102 11.28 5.91 23.48
C ASP A 102 11.10 7.42 23.29
N PRO A 103 12.10 8.14 22.76
CA PRO A 103 11.96 9.57 22.48
C PRO A 103 10.88 9.80 21.42
N HIS A 104 9.89 10.63 21.78
CA HIS A 104 8.82 11.00 20.85
C HIS A 104 9.22 12.23 20.02
N PRO A 105 8.86 12.27 18.73
CA PRO A 105 9.03 13.47 17.94
C PRO A 105 8.28 14.64 18.58
N THR A 106 8.97 15.74 18.85
CA THR A 106 8.36 17.00 19.31
C THR A 106 7.73 17.80 18.18
N ASP A 107 8.03 17.43 16.93
CA ASP A 107 7.50 18.09 15.73
C ASP A 107 6.06 17.67 15.49
N THR A 108 5.13 18.54 15.90
CA THR A 108 3.72 18.36 15.60
C THR A 108 3.45 18.72 14.15
N THR A 109 2.86 17.78 13.39
CA THR A 109 2.34 18.09 12.05
C THR A 109 1.25 19.16 12.18
N PRO A 110 1.34 20.28 11.45
CA PRO A 110 0.33 21.33 11.53
C PRO A 110 -1.06 20.80 11.20
N LEU A 111 -2.05 21.04 12.07
CA LEU A 111 -3.43 20.59 11.85
C LEU A 111 -4.02 21.06 10.52
N VAL A 112 -3.57 22.21 10.01
CA VAL A 112 -3.97 22.76 8.71
C VAL A 112 -3.56 21.86 7.52
N SER A 113 -2.52 21.04 7.67
CA SER A 113 -2.08 20.10 6.62
C SER A 113 -2.88 18.80 6.58
N VAL A 114 -3.67 18.51 7.63
CA VAL A 114 -4.42 17.25 7.75
C VAL A 114 -5.35 16.99 6.56
N PRO A 115 -6.16 17.96 6.08
CA PRO A 115 -7.02 17.74 4.91
C PRO A 115 -6.23 17.41 3.65
N ALA A 116 -5.09 18.08 3.43
CA ALA A 116 -4.23 17.83 2.28
C ALA A 116 -3.60 16.44 2.33
N LEU A 117 -3.09 16.02 3.50
CA LEU A 117 -2.52 14.69 3.69
C LEU A 117 -3.58 13.60 3.56
N LEU A 118 -4.77 13.82 4.11
CA LEU A 118 -5.90 12.89 3.97
C LEU A 118 -6.26 12.69 2.50
N LEU A 119 -6.30 13.77 1.71
CA LEU A 119 -6.59 13.68 0.28
C LEU A 119 -5.49 12.93 -0.46
N ILE A 120 -4.21 13.28 -0.25
CA ILE A 120 -3.09 12.66 -0.94
C ILE A 120 -3.03 11.17 -0.63
N TYR A 121 -2.98 10.79 0.66
CA TYR A 121 -2.89 9.38 1.05
C TYR A 121 -4.18 8.62 0.78
N GLY A 122 -5.33 9.26 0.90
CA GLY A 122 -6.62 8.66 0.60
C GLY A 122 -6.74 8.29 -0.88
N VAL A 123 -6.37 9.21 -1.78
CA VAL A 123 -6.37 8.96 -3.22
C VAL A 123 -5.33 7.92 -3.61
N SER A 124 -4.10 8.03 -3.10
CA SER A 124 -3.05 7.04 -3.38
C SER A 124 -3.46 5.64 -2.92
N GLY A 125 -3.96 5.51 -1.69
CA GLY A 125 -4.43 4.24 -1.14
C GLY A 125 -5.61 3.68 -1.94
N TYR A 126 -6.57 4.53 -2.32
CA TYR A 126 -7.70 4.11 -3.16
C TYR A 126 -7.23 3.56 -4.52
N CYS A 127 -6.30 4.24 -5.19
CA CYS A 127 -5.74 3.79 -6.47
C CYS A 127 -5.03 2.43 -6.36
N GLU A 128 -4.25 2.22 -5.30
CA GLU A 128 -3.60 0.93 -5.05
C GLU A 128 -4.63 -0.17 -4.76
N GLN A 129 -5.63 0.14 -3.92
CA GLN A 129 -6.65 -0.84 -3.53
C GLN A 129 -7.50 -1.29 -4.71
N LEU A 130 -7.80 -0.41 -5.65
CA LEU A 130 -8.48 -0.79 -6.90
C LEU A 130 -7.70 -1.83 -7.71
N GLY A 131 -6.37 -1.80 -7.71
CA GLY A 131 -5.58 -2.83 -8.39
C GLY A 131 -5.49 -4.12 -7.57
N TRP A 132 -5.03 -4.02 -6.32
CA TRP A 132 -4.76 -5.21 -5.50
C TRP A 132 -6.02 -5.95 -5.05
N THR A 133 -7.10 -5.22 -4.77
CA THR A 133 -8.34 -5.81 -4.28
C THR A 133 -9.26 -6.17 -5.44
N ALA A 134 -9.66 -5.19 -6.26
CA ALA A 134 -10.68 -5.40 -7.30
C ALA A 134 -10.22 -6.26 -8.48
N VAL A 135 -8.90 -6.37 -8.72
CA VAL A 135 -8.37 -7.20 -9.81
C VAL A 135 -7.74 -8.47 -9.28
N MET A 136 -6.82 -8.36 -8.31
CA MET A 136 -6.05 -9.52 -7.86
C MET A 136 -6.77 -10.36 -6.81
N THR A 137 -7.27 -9.75 -5.74
CA THR A 137 -7.94 -10.48 -4.65
C THR A 137 -9.24 -11.12 -5.13
N ASP A 138 -10.09 -10.38 -5.85
CA ASP A 138 -11.33 -10.91 -6.40
C ASP A 138 -11.07 -12.08 -7.38
N ALA A 139 -10.08 -11.93 -8.28
CA ALA A 139 -9.74 -13.01 -9.20
C ALA A 139 -9.24 -14.26 -8.48
N LEU A 140 -8.49 -14.14 -7.38
CA LEU A 140 -8.00 -15.29 -6.61
C LEU A 140 -9.12 -15.97 -5.81
N LEU A 141 -10.06 -15.19 -5.25
CA LEU A 141 -11.23 -15.72 -4.54
C LEU A 141 -12.21 -16.41 -5.51
N GLU A 142 -12.47 -15.84 -6.68
CA GLU A 142 -13.31 -16.45 -7.73
C GLU A 142 -12.75 -17.79 -8.24
N GLN A 143 -11.43 -17.98 -8.15
CA GLN A 143 -10.76 -19.24 -8.48
C GLN A 143 -10.91 -20.31 -7.38
N GLY A 144 -11.55 -19.98 -6.26
CA GLY A 144 -11.72 -20.89 -5.12
C GLY A 144 -10.51 -20.94 -4.19
N SER A 145 -9.58 -19.98 -4.27
CA SER A 145 -8.46 -19.91 -3.33
C SER A 145 -8.98 -19.60 -1.92
N ALA A 146 -8.41 -20.24 -0.90
CA ALA A 146 -8.76 -19.95 0.48
C ALA A 146 -8.38 -18.50 0.84
N THR A 147 -9.18 -17.81 1.67
CA THR A 147 -8.95 -16.41 2.06
C THR A 147 -7.54 -16.16 2.62
N VAL A 148 -7.01 -17.10 3.41
CA VAL A 148 -5.64 -17.02 3.95
C VAL A 148 -4.61 -17.05 2.82
N GLN A 149 -4.79 -17.92 1.84
CA GLN A 149 -3.91 -18.02 0.68
C GLN A 149 -3.94 -16.73 -0.14
N VAL A 150 -5.12 -16.15 -0.34
CA VAL A 150 -5.25 -14.85 -1.05
C VAL A 150 -4.53 -13.75 -0.29
N GLY A 151 -4.69 -13.67 1.03
CA GLY A 151 -3.96 -12.72 1.87
C GLY A 151 -2.44 -12.86 1.75
N LEU A 152 -1.92 -14.10 1.79
CA LEU A 152 -0.48 -14.36 1.65
C LEU A 152 0.04 -13.98 0.26
N ILE A 153 -0.67 -14.35 -0.81
CA ILE A 153 -0.23 -14.04 -2.18
C ILE A 153 -0.28 -12.53 -2.43
N THR A 154 -1.34 -11.85 -2.01
CA THR A 154 -1.47 -10.40 -2.16
C THR A 154 -0.42 -9.66 -1.33
N GLY A 155 -0.21 -10.06 -0.06
CA GLY A 155 0.79 -9.46 0.82
C GLY A 155 2.22 -9.63 0.32
N THR A 156 2.60 -10.82 -0.14
CA THR A 156 3.94 -11.09 -0.67
C THR A 156 4.21 -10.35 -1.98
N THR A 157 3.20 -10.24 -2.86
CA THR A 157 3.29 -9.48 -4.11
C THR A 157 3.48 -8.00 -3.83
N TRP A 158 2.67 -7.45 -2.93
CA TRP A 158 2.77 -6.07 -2.47
C TRP A 158 4.14 -5.78 -1.85
N ALA A 159 4.62 -6.67 -0.98
CA ALA A 159 5.93 -6.53 -0.32
C ALA A 159 7.06 -6.51 -1.34
N SER A 160 7.03 -7.44 -2.31
CA SER A 160 8.03 -7.55 -3.38
C SER A 160 8.08 -6.29 -4.25
N TRP A 161 6.90 -5.73 -4.56
CA TRP A 161 6.78 -4.49 -5.32
C TRP A 161 7.36 -3.28 -4.59
N HIS A 162 7.31 -3.25 -3.25
CA HIS A 162 7.84 -2.17 -2.42
C HIS A 162 9.34 -2.26 -2.08
N ILE A 163 10.01 -3.39 -2.35
CA ILE A 163 11.45 -3.55 -2.03
C ILE A 163 12.29 -2.45 -2.68
N ILE A 164 12.08 -2.18 -3.97
CA ILE A 164 12.86 -1.17 -4.70
C ILE A 164 12.60 0.24 -4.13
N PRO A 165 11.35 0.70 -3.95
CA PRO A 165 11.07 1.95 -3.24
C PRO A 165 11.70 2.06 -1.85
N PHE A 166 11.71 0.98 -1.07
CA PHE A 166 12.31 0.98 0.27
C PHE A 166 13.82 1.13 0.24
N ILE A 167 14.50 0.52 -0.74
CA ILE A 167 15.93 0.72 -0.97
C ILE A 167 16.21 2.17 -1.39
N GLN A 168 15.38 2.73 -2.27
CA GLN A 168 15.52 4.10 -2.78
C GLN A 168 15.29 5.19 -1.73
N THR A 169 14.57 4.87 -0.65
CA THR A 169 14.36 5.77 0.48
C THR A 169 15.46 5.67 1.54
N HIS A 170 16.56 4.96 1.23
CA HIS A 170 17.74 4.79 2.09
C HIS A 170 17.45 4.15 3.45
N ASN A 171 16.40 3.33 3.54
CA ASN A 171 16.10 2.59 4.77
C ASN A 171 17.09 1.42 4.97
N PRO A 172 17.45 1.08 6.23
CA PRO A 172 18.35 -0.03 6.48
C PRO A 172 17.69 -1.38 6.12
N PRO A 173 18.45 -2.39 5.65
CA PRO A 173 17.90 -3.67 5.22
C PRO A 173 17.04 -4.38 6.29
N SER A 174 17.36 -4.22 7.57
CA SER A 174 16.57 -4.74 8.69
C SER A 174 15.17 -4.12 8.76
N TRP A 175 15.06 -2.81 8.50
CA TRP A 175 13.77 -2.12 8.44
C TRP A 175 12.96 -2.58 7.22
N ILE A 176 13.62 -2.77 6.07
CA ILE A 176 12.97 -3.29 4.85
C ILE A 176 12.42 -4.70 5.10
N ALA A 177 13.24 -5.59 5.67
CA ALA A 177 12.84 -6.94 6.03
C ALA A 177 11.63 -6.92 6.97
N TRP A 178 11.66 -6.07 8.00
CA TRP A 178 10.54 -5.88 8.91
C TRP A 178 9.25 -5.41 8.21
N GLN A 179 9.34 -4.45 7.29
CA GLN A 179 8.19 -3.96 6.53
C GLN A 179 7.59 -5.04 5.61
N CYS A 180 8.42 -5.91 5.05
CA CYS A 180 7.98 -7.03 4.23
C CYS A 180 7.37 -8.16 5.06
N THR A 181 7.96 -8.49 6.21
CA THR A 181 7.49 -9.58 7.08
C THR A 181 6.26 -9.18 7.87
N SER A 182 6.23 -8.02 8.53
CA SER A 182 5.09 -7.56 9.35
C SER A 182 3.78 -7.45 8.56
N ARG A 183 3.86 -7.16 7.26
CA ARG A 183 2.70 -7.15 6.36
C ARG A 183 2.30 -8.52 5.82
N SER A 184 3.22 -9.49 5.84
CA SER A 184 2.97 -10.86 5.36
C SER A 184 2.60 -11.82 6.50
N SER A 185 3.08 -11.56 7.71
CA SER A 185 2.95 -12.40 8.90
C SER A 185 3.19 -11.55 10.16
N THR A 186 2.24 -11.56 11.09
CA THR A 186 2.43 -11.07 12.45
C THR A 186 3.57 -11.84 13.12
N ALA A 187 4.79 -11.28 13.16
CA ALA A 187 5.90 -11.85 13.91
C ALA A 187 6.76 -10.72 14.49
N CYS A 188 6.82 -10.70 15.82
CA CYS A 188 7.45 -9.71 16.69
C CYS A 188 8.99 -9.85 16.72
N CYS A 189 9.64 -8.78 17.19
CA CYS A 189 11.04 -8.63 17.62
C CYS A 189 12.08 -8.18 16.58
N SER A 190 12.58 -6.96 16.80
CA SER A 190 13.82 -6.39 16.27
C SER A 190 15.01 -6.81 17.14
N PRO A 191 16.18 -7.20 16.59
CA PRO A 191 17.44 -7.10 17.30
C PRO A 191 17.98 -5.68 17.14
N ARG A 192 18.03 -4.94 18.25
CA ARG A 192 18.86 -3.74 18.41
C ARG A 192 20.30 -4.08 18.00
N SER A 193 20.83 -3.42 16.98
CA SER A 193 22.28 -3.37 16.76
C SER A 193 22.85 -2.31 17.70
N THR A 194 23.41 -2.78 18.82
CA THR A 194 24.41 -2.06 19.60
C THR A 194 25.69 -1.94 18.79
N SER A 195 26.11 -0.71 18.48
CA SER A 195 27.50 -0.21 18.48
C SER A 195 27.55 1.15 17.81
#